data_AF-A0A068YGT9-F1
#
_entry.id   AF-A0A068YGT9-F1
#
_cell.length_a   1.000
_cell.length_b   1.000
_cell.length_c   1.000
_cell.angle_alpha   90.00
_cell.angle_beta   90.00
_cell.angle_gamma   90.00
#
_symmetry.space_group_name_H-M   'P 1'
#
loop_
_entity.id
_entity.type
_entity.pdbx_description
1 polymer ?
#
loop_
_entity_poly.entity_id
_entity_poly.type
_entity_poly.pdbx_seq_one_letter_code
_entity_poly.pdbx_strand_id
1 'polypeptide(L)' 'MSYCSLCGILGVPVDAKVVRSRQPSIFQANQLEIQEGDAVRVERVHTDGNCEIWHERLQCRGLAPINYLQFEPA' A
#
# COMPACT_ATOMS: atom_id res chain seq x y z
N MET A 1 -2.45 -0.93 -20.88
CA MET A 1 -2.35 -2.26 -20.25
C MET A 1 -3.33 -2.30 -19.08
N SER A 2 -4.23 -3.29 -19.07
CA SER A 2 -5.34 -3.37 -18.10
C SER A 2 -4.84 -3.77 -16.71
N TYR A 3 -5.34 -3.04 -15.69
CA TYR A 3 -5.04 -3.12 -14.25
C TYR A 3 -5.08 -4.56 -13.68
N CYS A 4 -5.87 -5.45 -14.29
CA CYS A 4 -6.02 -6.85 -13.87
C CYS A 4 -4.74 -7.70 -13.97
N SER A 5 -3.75 -7.27 -14.76
CA SER A 5 -2.49 -8.02 -14.91
C SER A 5 -1.61 -7.89 -13.67
N LEU A 6 -1.60 -6.72 -13.01
CA LEU A 6 -0.72 -6.45 -11.87
C LEU A 6 -1.12 -7.22 -10.61
N CYS A 7 -2.42 -7.36 -10.31
CA CYS A 7 -2.89 -8.09 -9.13
C CYS A 7 -2.60 -9.59 -9.18
N GLY A 8 -2.51 -10.19 -10.37
CA GLY A 8 -2.12 -11.60 -10.53
C GLY A 8 -0.61 -11.83 -10.57
N ILE A 9 0.18 -10.78 -10.85
CA ILE A 9 1.65 -10.84 -10.98
C ILE A 9 2.35 -10.50 -9.66
N LEU A 10 1.80 -9.54 -8.90
CA LEU A 10 2.27 -9.21 -7.56
C LEU A 10 1.83 -10.34 -6.63
N GLY A 11 2.72 -11.26 -6.28
CA GLY A 11 2.47 -12.33 -5.32
C GLY A 11 2.26 -11.74 -3.92
N VAL A 12 1.03 -11.33 -3.62
CA VAL A 12 0.64 -10.75 -2.32
C VAL A 12 0.46 -11.89 -1.30
N PRO A 13 0.98 -11.81 -0.06
CA PRO A 13 1.64 -10.65 0.54
C PRO A 13 3.05 -10.40 0.02
N VAL A 14 3.38 -9.12 -0.18
CA VAL A 14 4.68 -8.65 -0.68
C VAL A 14 5.14 -7.44 0.11
N ASP A 15 6.43 -7.37 0.39
CA ASP A 15 7.03 -6.23 1.06
C ASP A 15 7.15 -5.04 0.10
N ALA A 16 6.89 -3.85 0.62
CA ALA A 16 6.93 -2.62 -0.14
C ALA A 16 7.45 -1.49 0.71
N LYS A 17 7.99 -0.48 0.02
CA LYS A 17 8.44 0.76 0.62
C LYS A 17 7.53 1.89 0.20
N VAL A 18 7.19 2.75 1.15
CA VAL A 18 6.46 3.98 0.85
C VAL A 18 7.41 4.97 0.15
N VAL A 19 7.05 5.39 -1.05
CA VAL A 19 7.83 6.37 -1.85
C VAL A 19 7.23 7.76 -1.81
N ARG A 20 6.06 7.94 -1.19
CA ARG A 20 5.42 9.25 -1.02
C ARG A 20 4.74 9.31 0.34
N SER A 21 5.03 10.37 1.10
CA SER A 21 4.34 10.64 2.35
C SER A 21 2.89 11.03 2.10
N ARG A 22 2.03 10.70 3.07
CA ARG A 22 0.64 11.09 3.07
C ARG A 22 0.12 11.28 4.48
N GLN A 23 -0.55 12.41 4.69
CA GLN A 23 -1.31 12.65 5.90
C GLN A 23 -2.75 12.12 5.76
N PRO A 24 -3.30 11.53 6.81
CA PRO A 24 -4.68 11.06 6.82
C PRO A 24 -5.63 12.27 6.72
N SER A 25 -6.65 12.14 5.88
CA SER A 25 -7.74 13.13 5.80
C SER A 25 -8.83 12.74 6.79
N ILE A 26 -9.47 13.73 7.43
CA ILE A 26 -10.65 13.52 8.29
C ILE A 26 -11.82 12.84 7.55
N PHE A 27 -11.85 12.93 6.21
CA PHE A 27 -12.87 12.30 5.37
C PHE A 27 -12.51 10.89 4.92
N GLN A 28 -11.27 10.44 5.15
CA GLN A 28 -10.75 9.18 4.63
C GLN A 28 -10.23 8.31 5.79
N ALA A 29 -11.14 7.89 6.65
CA ALA A 29 -10.85 7.19 7.91
C ALA A 29 -10.07 5.87 7.76
N ASN A 30 -10.15 5.23 6.59
CA ASN A 30 -9.48 3.95 6.33
C ASN A 30 -8.06 4.13 5.77
N GLN A 31 -7.61 5.35 5.55
CA GLN A 31 -6.31 5.63 4.97
C GLN A 31 -5.30 5.97 6.04
N LEU A 32 -4.20 5.23 6.01
CA LEU A 32 -3.14 5.37 7.00
C LEU A 32 -2.28 6.60 6.75
N GLU A 33 -1.78 7.16 7.84
CA GLU A 33 -0.60 8.00 7.78
C GLU A 33 0.59 7.13 7.36
N ILE A 34 1.24 7.51 6.27
CA ILE A 34 2.43 6.85 5.75
C ILE A 34 3.48 7.90 5.48
N GLN A 35 4.73 7.62 5.79
CA GLN A 35 5.86 8.50 5.51
C GLN A 35 6.77 7.87 4.47
N GLU A 36 7.32 8.70 3.58
CA GLU A 36 8.32 8.25 2.63
C GLU A 36 9.49 7.58 3.36
N GLY A 37 9.80 6.35 2.96
CA GLY A 37 10.78 5.51 3.63
C GLY A 37 10.19 4.41 4.51
N ASP A 38 8.91 4.49 4.89
CA ASP A 38 8.27 3.48 5.74
C ASP A 38 8.23 2.12 5.03
N ALA A 39 8.61 1.08 5.76
CA ALA A 39 8.45 -0.31 5.35
C ALA A 39 7.03 -0.79 5.68
N VAL A 40 6.35 -1.30 4.67
CA VAL A 40 4.97 -1.79 4.77
C VAL A 40 4.84 -3.12 4.04
N ARG A 41 3.95 -3.98 4.52
CA ARG A 41 3.60 -5.21 3.81
C ARG A 41 2.28 -5.03 3.11
N VAL A 42 2.26 -5.16 1.79
CA VAL A 42 1.01 -5.16 1.03
C VAL A 42 0.38 -6.52 1.19
N GLU A 43 -0.88 -6.56 1.62
CA GLU A 43 -1.62 -7.80 1.87
C GLU A 43 -2.73 -8.04 0.85
N ARG A 44 -3.24 -6.97 0.22
CA ARG A 44 -4.20 -7.05 -0.89
C ARG A 44 -4.07 -5.83 -1.79
N VAL A 45 -4.28 -6.03 -3.09
CA VAL A 45 -4.44 -4.94 -4.06
C VAL A 45 -5.88 -4.94 -4.57
N HIS A 46 -6.58 -3.81 -4.41
CA HIS A 46 -7.96 -3.61 -4.82
C HIS A 46 -8.04 -3.09 -6.26
N THR A 47 -9.15 -3.33 -6.96
CA THR A 47 -9.35 -2.92 -8.36
C THR A 47 -9.44 -1.39 -8.55
N ASP A 48 -9.57 -0.63 -7.47
CA ASP A 48 -9.74 0.82 -7.45
C ASP A 48 -8.41 1.59 -7.38
N GLY A 49 -7.27 0.91 -7.36
CA GLY A 49 -5.96 1.55 -7.19
C GLY A 49 -5.43 1.55 -5.76
N ASN A 50 -6.21 1.11 -4.77
CA ASN A 50 -5.79 1.06 -3.38
C ASN A 50 -5.21 -0.30 -2.99
N CYS A 51 -4.30 -0.29 -2.03
CA CYS A 51 -3.68 -1.47 -1.45
C CYS A 51 -4.01 -1.52 0.05
N GLU A 52 -4.43 -2.68 0.55
CA GLU A 52 -4.40 -2.96 1.98
C GLU A 52 -2.96 -3.21 2.39
N ILE A 53 -2.47 -2.37 3.30
CA ILE A 53 -1.13 -2.43 3.83
C ILE A 53 -1.15 -2.71 5.33
N TRP A 54 -0.19 -3.49 5.78
CA TRP A 54 0.21 -3.61 7.18
C TRP A 54 1.41 -2.71 7.41
N HIS A 55 1.26 -1.74 8.33
CA HIS A 55 2.35 -0.85 8.70
C HIS A 55 3.09 -1.39 9.92
N GLU A 56 4.34 -1.81 9.74
CA GLU A 56 5.11 -2.47 10.82
C GLU A 56 5.35 -1.57 12.03
N ARG A 57 5.74 -0.30 11.81
CA ARG A 57 5.97 0.66 12.91
C ARG A 57 4.70 0.96 13.72
N LEU A 58 3.56 1.10 13.07
CA LEU A 58 2.29 1.48 13.70
C LEU A 58 1.46 0.28 14.13
N GLN A 59 1.86 -0.95 13.75
CA GLN A 59 1.16 -2.21 14.03
C GLN A 59 -0.33 -2.14 13.67
N CYS A 60 -0.64 -1.55 12.52
CA CYS A 60 -2.01 -1.31 12.08
C CYS A 60 -2.20 -1.57 10.58
N ARG A 61 -3.45 -1.83 10.21
CA ARG A 61 -3.89 -1.98 8.82
C ARG A 61 -4.57 -0.73 8.32
N GLY A 62 -4.41 -0.48 7.02
CA GLY A 62 -5.17 0.55 6.33
C GLY A 62 -4.92 0.52 4.84
N LEU A 63 -5.47 1.53 4.16
CA LEU A 63 -5.40 1.64 2.72
C LEU A 63 -4.38 2.69 2.29
N ALA A 64 -3.53 2.33 1.34
CA ALA A 64 -2.63 3.23 0.66
C ALA A 64 -2.79 3.11 -0.87
N PRO A 65 -2.78 4.22 -1.61
CA PRO A 65 -2.79 4.15 -3.07
C PRO A 65 -1.54 3.44 -3.60
N ILE A 66 -1.69 2.60 -4.62
CA ILE A 66 -0.59 1.79 -5.17
C ILE A 66 0.59 2.65 -5.68
N ASN A 67 0.31 3.87 -6.16
CA ASN A 67 1.33 4.81 -6.64
C ASN A 67 2.16 5.48 -5.53
N TYR A 68 1.86 5.20 -4.26
CA TYR A 68 2.63 5.63 -3.09
C TYR A 68 3.57 4.52 -2.60
N LEU A 69 3.49 3.35 -3.23
CA LEU A 69 4.21 2.14 -2.85
C LEU A 69 5.17 1.74 -3.97
N GLN A 70 6.34 1.27 -3.56
CA GLN A 70 7.28 0.58 -4.41
C GLN A 70 7.44 -0.84 -3.89
N PHE A 71 6.97 -1.80 -4.68
CA PHE A 71 7.09 -3.21 -4.36
C PHE A 71 8.54 -3.67 -4.47
N GLU A 72 9.01 -4.41 -3.48
CA GLU A 72 10.31 -5.05 -3.53
C GLU A 72 10.16 -6.41 -4.24
N PRO A 73 11.00 -6.72 -5.24
CA PRO A 73 11.01 -8.06 -5.83
C PRO A 73 11.46 -9.07 -4.77
N ALA A 74 10.70 -10.16 -4.65
CA ALA A 74 11.03 -11.31 -3.79
C ALA A 74 12.31 -12.03 -4.25
#